data_AF-A0A478FR04-F1
#
_entry.id   AF-A0A478FR04-F1
#
_cell.length_a   1.000
_cell.length_b   1.000
_cell.length_c   1.000
_cell.angle_alpha   90.00
_cell.angle_beta   90.00
_cell.angle_gamma   90.00
#
_symmetry.space_group_name_H-M   'P 1'
#
loop_
_entity.id
_entity.type
_entity.pdbx_description
1 polymer ?
#
loop_
_entity_poly.entity_id
_entity_poly.type
_entity_poly.pdbx_seq_one_letter_code
_entity_poly.pdbx_strand_id
1 'polypeptide(L)'
;MTPAKGAAAIGTGSVLIGGGYLGYEHLSVSYTTIDKSGNKTNYASGLAKDDLDKFVDPLLDSNKKWWEKAYLFLKRDKESKSETISSQFNAVTHGFQKDGDSATHLNKVCETAIKTTTINSKYLKNVWTYCSIEPDLSKRKGNEPEVKKTLENKEDTTYETSKLGGCWGK
;
A
#
# COMPACT_ATOMS: atom_id res chain seq x y z
N MET A 1 53.06 -8.46 -0.75
CA MET A 1 52.22 -9.65 -0.52
C MET A 1 50.78 -9.24 -0.73
N THR A 2 50.12 -9.82 -1.74
CA THR A 2 48.77 -9.49 -2.18
C THR A 2 47.73 -10.18 -1.27
N PRO A 3 46.70 -9.49 -0.77
CA PRO A 3 45.59 -10.16 -0.10
C PRO A 3 44.66 -10.79 -1.14
N ALA A 4 44.42 -12.09 -0.99
CA ALA A 4 43.52 -12.88 -1.82
C ALA A 4 42.08 -12.36 -1.72
N LYS A 5 41.45 -12.12 -2.87
CA LYS A 5 40.01 -11.89 -2.98
C LYS A 5 39.28 -13.21 -2.76
N GLY A 6 38.77 -13.42 -1.56
CA GLY A 6 37.80 -14.48 -1.29
C GLY A 6 36.43 -14.09 -1.84
N ALA A 7 36.02 -14.72 -2.94
CA ALA A 7 34.67 -14.61 -3.47
C ALA A 7 33.72 -15.46 -2.62
N ALA A 8 32.82 -14.81 -1.87
CA ALA A 8 31.71 -15.50 -1.22
C ALA A 8 30.63 -15.77 -2.28
N ALA A 9 30.56 -17.01 -2.76
CA ALA A 9 29.43 -17.51 -3.52
C ALA A 9 28.25 -17.75 -2.56
N ILE A 10 27.30 -16.82 -2.50
CA ILE A 10 26.06 -17.01 -1.75
C ILE A 10 25.09 -17.75 -2.66
N GLY A 11 24.94 -19.05 -2.38
CA GLY A 11 23.97 -19.92 -3.02
C GLY A 11 22.52 -19.48 -2.77
N THR A 12 21.69 -19.72 -3.77
CA THR A 12 20.25 -19.50 -3.86
C THR A 12 19.48 -19.97 -2.62
N GLY A 13 18.73 -19.05 -2.00
CA GLY A 13 17.77 -19.36 -0.93
C GLY A 13 17.75 -18.33 0.20
N SER A 14 17.72 -17.03 -0.12
CA SER A 14 17.54 -16.01 0.92
C SER A 14 16.06 -15.97 1.33
N VAL A 15 15.69 -16.76 2.34
CA VAL A 15 14.57 -16.42 3.22
C VAL A 15 14.96 -15.10 3.88
N LEU A 16 14.45 -13.98 3.35
CA LEU A 16 14.60 -12.70 4.03
C LEU A 16 13.72 -12.74 5.27
N ILE A 17 14.35 -12.97 6.41
CA ILE A 17 13.81 -12.59 7.71
C ILE A 17 14.00 -11.07 7.80
N GLY A 18 13.22 -10.31 7.02
CA GLY A 18 13.27 -8.85 7.04
C GLY A 18 12.34 -8.33 8.13
N GLY A 19 12.89 -8.03 9.31
CA GLY A 19 12.19 -7.28 10.34
C GLY A 19 12.11 -5.80 9.97
N GLY A 20 10.90 -5.27 9.73
CA GLY A 20 10.67 -3.86 9.45
C GLY A 20 10.61 -3.02 10.73
N TYR A 21 11.42 -1.96 10.79
CA TYR A 21 11.45 -0.98 11.88
C TYR A 21 10.12 -0.22 11.95
N LEU A 22 9.53 -0.18 13.16
CA LEU A 22 8.30 0.51 13.60
C LEU A 22 6.95 -0.19 13.31
N GLY A 23 6.47 -0.91 14.33
CA GLY A 23 5.11 -1.45 14.49
C GLY A 23 4.97 -2.94 14.17
N TYR A 24 5.82 -3.44 13.28
CA TYR A 24 5.86 -4.84 12.84
C TYR A 24 7.08 -5.61 13.37
N GLU A 25 7.81 -5.06 14.35
CA GLU A 25 9.05 -5.63 14.94
C GLU A 25 8.87 -7.02 15.58
N HIS A 26 7.63 -7.51 15.70
CA HIS A 26 7.30 -8.81 16.30
C HIS A 26 6.63 -9.76 15.31
N LEU A 27 6.49 -9.39 14.03
CA LEU A 27 6.11 -10.35 13.01
C LEU A 27 7.35 -11.17 12.65
N SER A 28 7.68 -12.15 13.49
CA SER A 28 8.52 -13.29 13.11
C SER A 28 7.76 -14.18 12.12
N VAL A 29 7.28 -13.59 11.04
CA VAL A 29 6.47 -14.21 10.01
C VAL A 29 7.23 -14.03 8.71
N SER A 30 7.69 -15.16 8.18
CA SER A 30 8.32 -15.24 6.86
C SER A 30 7.41 -14.65 5.79
N TYR A 31 7.99 -13.89 4.88
CA TYR A 31 7.31 -13.42 3.66
C TYR A 31 8.27 -13.50 2.47
N THR A 32 7.69 -13.47 1.27
CA THR A 32 8.40 -13.35 -0.01
C THR A 32 7.89 -12.12 -0.72
N THR A 33 8.80 -11.23 -1.11
CA THR A 33 8.47 -10.01 -1.84
C THR A 33 8.24 -10.34 -3.32
N ILE A 34 7.59 -9.42 -4.04
CA ILE A 34 7.30 -9.61 -5.47
C ILE A 34 8.60 -9.77 -6.28
N ASP A 35 9.64 -9.01 -5.95
CA ASP A 35 10.95 -9.12 -6.63
C ASP A 35 11.57 -10.53 -6.50
N LYS A 36 11.30 -11.23 -5.39
CA LYS A 36 11.84 -12.56 -5.08
C LYS A 36 10.93 -13.71 -5.47
N SER A 37 9.72 -13.43 -5.96
CA SER A 37 8.78 -14.47 -6.34
C SER A 37 8.86 -14.80 -7.82
N GLY A 38 8.28 -15.95 -8.19
CA GLY A 38 8.05 -16.29 -9.60
C GLY A 38 7.02 -15.39 -10.29
N ASN A 39 6.34 -14.50 -9.57
CA ASN A 39 5.28 -13.64 -10.11
C ASN A 39 5.77 -12.24 -10.51
N LYS A 40 7.06 -11.93 -10.39
CA LYS A 40 7.64 -10.61 -10.68
C LYS A 40 7.14 -9.99 -12.00
N THR A 41 7.06 -10.79 -13.07
CA THR A 41 6.61 -10.34 -14.40
C THR A 41 5.15 -9.87 -14.42
N ASN A 42 4.30 -10.38 -13.53
CA ASN A 42 2.90 -9.95 -13.39
C ASN A 42 2.75 -8.52 -12.85
N TYR A 43 3.86 -7.94 -12.37
CA TYR A 43 3.94 -6.60 -11.79
C TYR A 43 4.98 -5.73 -12.50
N ALA A 44 5.42 -6.14 -13.71
CA ALA A 44 6.35 -5.36 -14.54
C ALA A 44 5.78 -3.99 -14.96
N SER A 45 4.47 -3.79 -14.78
CA SER A 45 3.77 -2.53 -14.95
C SER A 45 2.87 -2.26 -13.73
N GLY A 46 2.66 -0.99 -13.42
CA GLY A 46 1.79 -0.56 -12.32
C GLY A 46 2.54 0.29 -11.30
N LEU A 47 1.88 0.52 -10.17
CA LEU A 47 2.35 1.36 -9.07
C LEU A 47 3.65 0.87 -8.44
N ALA A 48 3.82 -0.45 -8.35
CA ALA A 48 4.95 -1.05 -7.65
C ALA A 48 6.16 -1.35 -8.55
N LYS A 49 6.11 -1.02 -9.85
CA LYS A 49 7.11 -1.47 -10.83
C LYS A 49 8.57 -1.18 -10.42
N ASP A 50 8.79 -0.06 -9.73
CA ASP A 50 10.11 0.44 -9.30
C ASP A 50 10.44 0.07 -7.84
N ASP A 51 9.51 -0.57 -7.12
CA ASP A 51 9.58 -0.84 -5.69
C ASP A 51 9.15 -2.31 -5.37
N LEU A 52 9.28 -3.24 -6.32
CA LEU A 52 8.82 -4.64 -6.20
C LEU A 52 9.47 -5.40 -5.03
N ASP A 53 10.65 -4.99 -4.60
CA ASP A 53 11.36 -5.54 -3.44
C ASP A 53 10.72 -5.14 -2.11
N LYS A 54 9.81 -4.16 -2.11
CA LYS A 54 9.14 -3.62 -0.92
C LYS A 54 7.73 -4.15 -0.74
N PHE A 55 7.15 -4.77 -1.76
CA PHE A 55 5.80 -5.32 -1.69
C PHE A 55 5.82 -6.82 -1.44
N VAL A 56 4.96 -7.27 -0.52
CA VAL A 56 4.74 -8.70 -0.30
C VAL A 56 3.92 -9.25 -1.46
N ASP A 57 4.30 -10.42 -1.97
CA ASP A 57 3.57 -11.04 -3.08
C ASP A 57 2.16 -11.47 -2.62
N PRO A 58 1.08 -10.93 -3.21
CA PRO A 58 -0.29 -11.26 -2.83
C PRO A 58 -0.75 -12.63 -3.35
N LEU A 59 -0.05 -13.23 -4.32
CA LEU A 59 -0.41 -14.49 -4.97
C LEU A 59 0.28 -15.71 -4.35
N LEU A 60 1.25 -15.51 -3.45
CA LEU A 60 1.96 -16.61 -2.81
C LEU A 60 1.25 -17.09 -1.55
N ASP A 61 0.86 -18.37 -1.54
CA ASP A 61 0.29 -19.06 -0.37
C ASP A 61 1.21 -18.99 0.86
N SER A 62 2.53 -19.02 0.66
CA SER A 62 3.52 -18.89 1.74
C SER A 62 3.43 -17.56 2.49
N ASN A 63 2.84 -16.53 1.86
CA ASN A 63 2.63 -15.21 2.47
C ASN A 63 1.32 -15.11 3.25
N LYS A 64 0.47 -16.15 3.28
CA LYS A 64 -0.83 -16.13 3.98
C LYS A 64 -0.74 -15.57 5.40
N LYS A 65 0.22 -16.07 6.19
CA LYS A 65 0.42 -15.62 7.58
C LYS A 65 0.77 -14.13 7.67
N TRP A 66 1.55 -13.62 6.72
CA TRP A 66 1.92 -12.21 6.69
C TRP A 66 0.67 -11.35 6.42
N TRP A 67 -0.13 -11.73 5.43
CA TRP A 67 -1.37 -11.03 5.07
C TRP A 67 -2.43 -11.06 6.19
N GLU A 68 -2.58 -12.20 6.87
CA GLU A 68 -3.42 -12.31 8.07
C GLU A 68 -2.99 -11.35 9.17
N LYS A 69 -1.67 -11.20 9.38
CA LYS A 69 -1.14 -10.26 10.36
C LYS A 69 -1.32 -8.81 9.93
N ALA A 70 -0.99 -8.47 8.68
CA ALA A 70 -1.20 -7.14 8.12
C ALA A 70 -2.67 -6.69 8.27
N TYR A 71 -3.62 -7.61 8.05
CA TYR A 71 -5.04 -7.36 8.28
C TYR A 71 -5.38 -6.99 9.74
N LEU A 72 -4.74 -7.58 10.74
CA LEU A 72 -4.98 -7.21 12.14
C LEU A 72 -4.61 -5.75 12.42
N PHE A 73 -3.57 -5.22 11.77
CA PHE A 73 -3.20 -3.81 11.88
C PHE A 73 -4.21 -2.92 11.16
N LEU A 74 -4.60 -3.28 9.93
CA LEU A 74 -5.68 -2.58 9.23
C LEU A 74 -6.95 -2.54 10.08
N LYS A 75 -7.34 -3.66 10.71
CA LYS A 75 -8.51 -3.72 11.58
C LYS A 75 -8.41 -2.74 12.75
N ARG A 76 -7.26 -2.68 13.42
CA ARG A 76 -6.99 -1.72 14.51
C ARG A 76 -7.03 -0.26 14.02
N ASP A 77 -6.47 0.01 12.85
CA ASP A 77 -6.45 1.36 12.27
C ASP A 77 -7.84 1.78 11.79
N LYS A 78 -8.70 0.86 11.34
CA LYS A 78 -10.11 1.16 11.07
C LYS A 78 -10.86 1.64 12.31
N GLU A 79 -10.54 1.07 13.47
CA GLU A 79 -11.15 1.44 14.75
C GLU A 79 -10.62 2.78 15.29
N SER A 80 -9.34 3.09 15.04
CA SER A 80 -8.66 4.24 15.65
C SER A 80 -8.44 5.45 14.72
N LYS A 81 -8.46 5.26 13.40
CA LYS A 81 -8.10 6.25 12.36
C LYS A 81 -8.94 6.08 11.10
N SER A 82 -10.24 5.80 11.26
CA SER A 82 -11.17 5.46 10.17
C SER A 82 -11.16 6.45 8.99
N GLU A 83 -10.96 7.74 9.29
CA GLU A 83 -10.90 8.86 8.35
C GLU A 83 -9.69 8.79 7.42
N THR A 84 -8.64 8.03 7.79
CA THR A 84 -7.44 7.81 6.97
C THR A 84 -7.52 6.56 6.08
N ILE A 85 -8.53 5.71 6.30
CA ILE A 85 -8.73 4.47 5.56
C ILE A 85 -9.62 4.73 4.33
N SER A 86 -9.12 4.37 3.15
CA SER A 86 -9.82 4.45 1.87
C SER A 86 -10.98 3.47 1.79
N SER A 87 -11.93 3.71 0.90
CA SER A 87 -13.12 2.84 0.77
C SER A 87 -12.77 1.40 0.41
N GLN A 88 -11.74 1.19 -0.43
CA GLN A 88 -11.23 -0.13 -0.80
C GLN A 88 -10.74 -0.91 0.41
N PHE A 89 -9.91 -0.27 1.25
CA PHE A 89 -9.41 -0.91 2.47
C PHE A 89 -10.50 -1.05 3.53
N ASN A 90 -11.50 -0.16 3.57
CA ASN A 90 -12.65 -0.30 4.46
C ASN A 90 -13.49 -1.54 4.18
N ALA A 91 -13.60 -1.97 2.91
CA ALA A 91 -14.32 -3.19 2.52
C ALA A 91 -13.62 -4.50 2.96
N VAL A 92 -12.33 -4.45 3.32
CA VAL A 92 -11.56 -5.64 3.72
C VAL A 92 -12.04 -6.22 5.06
N THR A 93 -12.43 -7.50 5.07
CA THR A 93 -12.84 -8.25 6.28
C THR A 93 -11.92 -9.43 6.59
N HIS A 94 -11.01 -9.78 5.70
CA HIS A 94 -10.08 -10.90 5.83
C HIS A 94 -8.69 -10.56 5.29
N GLY A 95 -7.66 -11.31 5.70
CA GLY A 95 -6.28 -11.06 5.26
C GLY A 95 -5.93 -11.68 3.91
N PHE A 96 -6.23 -12.96 3.71
CA PHE A 96 -5.71 -13.72 2.57
C PHE A 96 -6.77 -14.60 1.92
N GLN A 97 -6.85 -14.54 0.60
CA GLN A 97 -7.58 -15.48 -0.24
C GLN A 97 -6.70 -15.90 -1.42
N LYS A 98 -6.61 -17.20 -1.68
CA LYS A 98 -5.80 -17.75 -2.77
C LYS A 98 -6.48 -17.52 -4.12
N ASP A 99 -7.66 -18.12 -4.28
CA ASP A 99 -8.36 -18.20 -5.55
C ASP A 99 -9.48 -17.17 -5.67
N GLY A 100 -9.72 -16.69 -6.90
CA GLY A 100 -10.78 -15.73 -7.20
C GLY A 100 -10.44 -14.27 -6.85
N ASP A 101 -11.28 -13.37 -7.36
CA ASP A 101 -11.21 -11.95 -7.08
C ASP A 101 -12.06 -11.61 -5.88
N SER A 102 -11.49 -10.89 -4.91
CA SER A 102 -12.21 -10.52 -3.69
C SER A 102 -11.82 -9.13 -3.22
N ALA A 103 -12.79 -8.22 -3.21
CA ALA A 103 -12.62 -6.90 -2.61
C ALA A 103 -12.61 -6.94 -1.07
N THR A 104 -12.89 -8.10 -0.45
CA THR A 104 -12.95 -8.25 1.01
C THR A 104 -11.67 -8.85 1.61
N HIS A 105 -10.71 -9.26 0.79
CA HIS A 105 -9.43 -9.81 1.24
C HIS A 105 -8.28 -8.85 0.96
N LEU A 106 -7.44 -8.62 1.98
CA LEU A 106 -6.37 -7.64 1.92
C LEU A 106 -5.40 -7.92 0.77
N ASN A 107 -4.94 -9.15 0.61
CA ASN A 107 -4.01 -9.53 -0.45
C ASN A 107 -4.57 -9.23 -1.85
N LYS A 108 -5.88 -9.43 -2.08
CA LYS A 108 -6.53 -9.18 -3.36
C LYS A 108 -6.75 -7.71 -3.67
N VAL A 109 -7.09 -6.91 -2.65
CA VAL A 109 -7.12 -5.45 -2.77
C VAL A 109 -5.73 -4.92 -3.12
N CYS A 110 -4.69 -5.40 -2.43
CA CYS A 110 -3.30 -5.06 -2.72
C CYS A 110 -2.87 -5.51 -4.12
N GLU A 111 -3.19 -6.73 -4.54
CA GLU A 111 -2.91 -7.23 -5.89
C GLU A 111 -3.44 -6.29 -6.96
N THR A 112 -4.71 -5.90 -6.81
CA THR A 112 -5.39 -4.98 -7.74
C THR A 112 -4.69 -3.62 -7.75
N ALA A 113 -4.37 -3.09 -6.57
CA ALA A 113 -3.76 -1.77 -6.44
C ALA A 113 -2.34 -1.70 -7.05
N ILE A 114 -1.52 -2.71 -6.78
CA ILE A 114 -0.11 -2.81 -7.20
C ILE A 114 0.00 -2.86 -8.73
N LYS A 115 -0.94 -3.57 -9.40
CA LYS A 115 -1.03 -3.66 -10.86
C LYS A 115 -1.61 -2.41 -11.52
N THR A 116 -2.24 -1.54 -10.74
CA THR A 116 -2.89 -0.32 -11.26
C THR A 116 -1.88 0.81 -11.42
N THR A 117 -2.03 1.65 -12.45
CA THR A 117 -1.18 2.82 -12.70
C THR A 117 -1.74 4.13 -12.14
N THR A 118 -3.04 4.16 -11.84
CA THR A 118 -3.76 5.35 -11.39
C THR A 118 -4.62 5.03 -10.18
N ILE A 119 -4.27 5.60 -9.03
CA ILE A 119 -5.09 5.51 -7.81
C ILE A 119 -5.13 6.87 -7.11
N ASN A 120 -6.13 7.10 -6.27
CA ASN A 120 -6.23 8.33 -5.47
C ASN A 120 -5.23 8.33 -4.29
N SER A 121 -4.95 9.50 -3.74
CA SER A 121 -3.87 9.70 -2.75
C SER A 121 -4.12 8.95 -1.44
N LYS A 122 -5.39 8.87 -1.01
CA LYS A 122 -5.78 8.15 0.19
C LYS A 122 -5.59 6.64 0.03
N TYR A 123 -6.01 6.10 -1.11
CA TYR A 123 -5.83 4.70 -1.46
C TYR A 123 -4.35 4.36 -1.59
N LEU A 124 -3.57 5.21 -2.26
CA LEU A 124 -2.12 5.09 -2.42
C LEU A 124 -1.38 5.00 -1.10
N LYS A 125 -1.69 5.89 -0.15
CA LYS A 125 -1.11 5.83 1.19
C LYS A 125 -1.42 4.51 1.88
N ASN A 126 -2.65 4.01 1.79
CA ASN A 126 -3.00 2.71 2.37
C ASN A 126 -2.28 1.53 1.68
N VAL A 127 -2.07 1.59 0.36
CA VAL A 127 -1.30 0.59 -0.39
C VAL A 127 0.15 0.54 0.13
N TRP A 128 0.79 1.70 0.25
CA TRP A 128 2.13 1.79 0.83
C TRP A 128 2.17 1.29 2.28
N THR A 129 1.14 1.56 3.08
CA THR A 129 1.14 1.16 4.50
C THR A 129 0.89 -0.33 4.71
N TYR A 130 -0.06 -0.92 3.98
CA TYR A 130 -0.58 -2.27 4.31
C TYR A 130 -0.18 -3.36 3.32
N CYS A 131 0.30 -3.01 2.12
CA CYS A 131 0.75 -3.98 1.12
C CYS A 131 2.27 -4.13 1.08
N SER A 132 3.00 -3.23 1.74
CA SER A 132 4.46 -3.22 1.76
C SER A 132 5.03 -3.79 3.06
N ILE A 133 6.31 -4.11 3.03
CA ILE A 133 7.08 -4.54 4.21
C ILE A 133 7.51 -3.35 5.08
N GLU A 134 7.29 -2.10 4.62
CA GLU A 134 7.69 -0.89 5.33
C GLU A 134 6.49 0.09 5.43
N PRO A 135 5.76 0.17 6.55
CA PRO A 135 4.57 1.02 6.64
C PRO A 135 4.87 2.51 6.45
N ASP A 136 6.10 2.93 6.73
CA ASP A 136 6.59 4.30 6.53
C ASP A 136 6.90 4.64 5.07
N LEU A 137 6.74 3.69 4.13
CA LEU A 137 6.79 4.01 2.69
C LEU A 137 5.78 5.09 2.33
N SER A 138 4.61 5.10 2.97
CA SER A 138 3.60 6.14 2.76
C SER A 138 4.09 7.54 3.14
N LYS A 139 4.97 7.66 4.14
CA LYS A 139 5.58 8.93 4.57
C LYS A 139 6.73 9.36 3.66
N ARG A 140 7.50 8.41 3.14
CA ARG A 140 8.65 8.67 2.25
C ARG A 140 8.25 8.94 0.80
N LYS A 141 7.32 8.14 0.27
CA LYS A 141 6.82 8.24 -1.12
C LYS A 141 5.66 9.23 -1.25
N GLY A 142 4.95 9.51 -0.16
CA GLY A 142 3.84 10.47 -0.16
C GLY A 142 2.75 10.11 -1.17
N ASN A 143 2.68 10.88 -2.25
CA ASN A 143 1.69 10.76 -3.33
C ASN A 143 2.32 10.25 -4.64
N GLU A 144 3.45 9.57 -4.59
CA GLU A 144 4.09 8.97 -5.76
C GLU A 144 3.56 7.54 -6.03
N PRO A 145 3.33 7.12 -7.29
CA PRO A 145 3.41 7.92 -8.53
C PRO A 145 2.24 8.91 -8.69
N GLU A 146 2.41 9.95 -9.52
CA GLU A 146 1.47 11.09 -9.67
C GLU A 146 0.00 10.65 -9.64
N VAL A 147 -0.64 10.95 -8.51
CA VAL A 147 -2.06 10.71 -8.28
C VAL A 147 -2.88 11.54 -9.26
N LYS A 148 -3.93 10.95 -9.86
CA LYS A 148 -5.01 11.78 -10.41
C LYS A 148 -5.56 12.64 -9.28
N LYS A 149 -5.35 13.95 -9.34
CA LYS A 149 -6.08 14.91 -8.53
C LYS A 149 -7.56 14.80 -8.92
N THR A 150 -8.30 13.93 -8.26
CA THR A 150 -9.75 14.05 -8.26
C THR A 150 -10.02 15.31 -7.47
N LEU A 151 -10.35 16.39 -8.19
CA LEU A 151 -10.96 17.58 -7.59
C LEU A 151 -12.07 17.11 -6.66
N GLU A 152 -11.87 17.28 -5.36
CA GLU A 152 -12.96 17.26 -4.42
C GLU A 152 -13.93 18.33 -4.91
N ASN A 153 -15.11 17.92 -5.40
CA ASN A 153 -16.26 18.81 -5.49
C ASN A 153 -16.61 19.18 -4.05
N LYS A 154 -15.92 20.20 -3.55
CA LYS A 154 -16.34 20.96 -2.40
C LYS A 154 -17.48 21.83 -2.92
N GLU A 155 -18.71 21.32 -2.79
CA GLU A 155 -19.89 22.16 -2.85
C GLU A 155 -19.78 23.14 -1.67
N ASP A 156 -19.06 24.25 -1.87
CA ASP A 156 -19.14 25.42 -1.01
C ASP A 156 -20.52 26.05 -1.28
N THR A 157 -21.53 25.55 -0.55
CA THR A 157 -22.81 26.22 -0.38
C THR A 157 -22.55 27.48 0.45
N THR A 158 -22.05 28.54 -0.20
CA THR A 158 -21.98 29.87 0.39
C THR A 158 -23.38 30.38 0.62
N TYR A 159 -23.75 30.47 1.90
CA TYR A 159 -24.88 31.23 2.39
C TYR A 159 -24.79 32.68 1.88
N GLU A 160 -25.69 33.06 0.98
CA GLU A 160 -26.01 34.45 0.69
C GLU A 160 -26.60 35.07 1.97
N THR A 161 -25.75 35.77 2.72
CA THR A 161 -26.21 36.66 3.79
C THR A 161 -25.66 38.05 3.52
N SER A 162 -26.59 39.02 3.46
CA SER A 162 -26.44 40.45 3.71
C SER A 162 -26.32 41.39 2.50
N LYS A 163 -27.49 41.87 2.05
CA LYS A 163 -27.96 43.26 2.18
C LYS A 163 -26.92 44.40 2.30
N LEU A 164 -27.23 45.51 1.61
CA LEU A 164 -26.64 46.87 1.58
C LEU A 164 -25.77 47.07 0.33
N GLY A 165 -26.03 47.98 -0.61
CA GLY A 165 -26.75 49.24 -0.62
C GLY A 165 -25.96 50.17 -1.54
N GLY A 166 -26.59 50.82 -2.53
CA GLY A 166 -25.85 51.71 -3.43
C GLY A 166 -26.72 52.31 -4.53
N CYS A 167 -27.18 53.54 -4.30
CA CYS A 167 -27.85 54.39 -5.26
C CYS A 167 -26.91 54.91 -6.37
N TRP A 168 -27.52 55.58 -7.37
CA TRP A 168 -26.98 56.37 -8.51
C TRP A 168 -26.81 55.56 -9.81
N GLY A 169 -27.29 55.97 -10.98
CA GLY A 169 -27.99 57.18 -11.41
C GLY A 169 -27.71 57.45 -12.90
N LYS A 170 -28.76 57.45 -13.74
CA LYS A 170 -29.08 58.46 -14.76
C LYS A 170 -30.31 58.04 -15.56
#